data_AF-A0A183HNF0-F1
#
_entry.id   AF-A0A183HNF0-F1
#
_cell.length_a   1.000
_cell.length_b   1.000
_cell.length_c   1.000
_cell.angle_alpha   90.00
_cell.angle_beta   90.00
_cell.angle_gamma   90.00
#
_symmetry.space_group_name_H-M   'P 1'
#
loop_
_entity.id
_entity.type
_entity.pdbx_description
1 polymer ?
#
loop_
_entity_poly.entity_id
_entity_poly.type
_entity_poly.pdbx_seq_one_letter_code
_entity_poly.pdbx_strand_id
1 'polypeptide(L)'
;MSAIPEDADDFQDPEFWKEFYKDSKNAFEWYGDFKTFGRVLSKYLKSTDKILQIGCGSSELASQLYDSGYRIIDSIDTDEGVIQKQTAENSSSRPELQFSCSSAAKV
;
A
#
# COMPACT_ATOMS: atom_id res chain seq x y z
N MET A 1 20.34 12.16 -2.38
CA MET A 1 19.51 12.78 -3.45
C MET A 1 18.10 12.90 -2.89
N SER A 2 17.38 13.98 -3.21
CA SER A 2 15.98 14.12 -2.78
C SER A 2 15.19 12.95 -3.36
N ALA A 3 14.66 12.07 -2.50
CA ALA A 3 14.05 10.80 -2.90
C ALA A 3 12.59 10.95 -3.38
N ILE A 4 12.16 12.18 -3.67
CA ILE A 4 10.79 12.52 -4.03
C ILE A 4 10.83 13.18 -5.42
N PRO A 5 9.98 12.74 -6.38
CA PRO A 5 9.97 13.35 -7.70
C PRO A 5 9.61 14.84 -7.65
N GLU A 6 10.19 15.60 -8.56
CA GLU A 6 9.96 17.05 -8.66
C GLU A 6 8.78 17.37 -9.58
N ASP A 7 8.56 16.53 -10.60
CA ASP A 7 7.49 16.71 -11.59
C ASP A 7 6.42 15.62 -11.49
N ALA A 8 5.18 15.97 -11.85
CA ALA A 8 4.06 15.03 -11.81
C ALA A 8 4.23 13.83 -12.76
N ASP A 9 4.93 14.04 -13.87
CA ASP A 9 5.18 13.01 -14.89
C ASP A 9 6.12 11.92 -14.36
N ASP A 10 7.04 12.26 -13.44
CA ASP A 10 7.95 11.29 -12.83
C ASP A 10 7.20 10.23 -12.00
N PHE A 11 6.06 10.59 -11.40
CA PHE A 11 5.22 9.63 -10.67
C PHE A 11 4.56 8.60 -11.59
N GLN A 12 4.55 8.84 -12.91
CA GLN A 12 4.05 7.90 -13.90
C GLN A 12 5.14 6.97 -14.43
N ASP A 13 6.42 7.23 -14.13
CA ASP A 13 7.54 6.41 -14.61
C ASP A 13 7.70 5.14 -13.74
N PRO A 14 7.52 3.93 -14.31
CA PRO A 14 7.75 2.69 -13.57
C PRO A 14 9.20 2.51 -13.12
N GLU A 15 10.18 3.05 -13.85
CA GLU A 15 11.59 2.93 -13.45
C GLU A 15 11.89 3.78 -12.21
N PHE A 16 11.24 4.94 -12.06
CA PHE A 16 11.32 5.72 -10.83
C PHE A 16 10.90 4.89 -9.62
N TRP A 17 9.76 4.20 -9.69
CA TRP A 17 9.25 3.39 -8.58
C TRP A 17 10.15 2.19 -8.26
N LYS A 18 10.71 1.54 -9.28
CA LYS A 18 11.69 0.46 -9.08
C LYS A 18 12.91 0.95 -8.30
N GLU A 19 13.46 2.10 -8.64
CA GLU A 19 14.58 2.70 -7.91
C GLU A 19 14.17 3.14 -6.49
N PHE A 20 13.00 3.77 -6.36
CA PHE A 20 12.45 4.20 -5.07
C PHE A 20 12.33 3.02 -4.09
N TYR A 21 11.82 1.88 -4.53
CA TYR A 21 11.64 0.70 -3.67
C TYR A 21 12.93 -0.09 -3.42
N LYS A 22 13.95 -0.01 -4.28
CA LYS A 22 15.26 -0.66 -4.04
C LYS A 22 15.91 -0.19 -2.74
N ASP A 23 15.82 1.10 -2.45
CA ASP A 23 16.39 1.70 -1.24
C ASP A 23 15.41 1.74 -0.05
N SER A 24 14.13 1.44 -0.30
CA SER A 24 13.07 1.46 0.72
C SER A 24 13.13 0.24 1.63
N LYS A 25 13.95 0.32 2.69
CA LYS A 25 13.98 -0.71 3.74
C LYS A 25 12.71 -0.73 4.60
N ASN A 26 12.18 0.45 4.91
CA ASN A 26 11.01 0.61 5.76
C ASN A 26 9.74 0.90 4.94
N ALA A 27 8.59 0.81 5.61
CA ALA A 27 7.34 1.34 5.09
C ALA A 27 7.43 2.85 4.88
N PHE A 28 6.72 3.36 3.87
CA PHE A 28 6.67 4.78 3.54
C PHE A 28 5.21 5.23 3.39
N GLU A 29 4.88 6.36 4.00
CA GLU A 29 3.55 6.98 3.96
C GLU A 29 3.67 8.39 3.35
N TRP A 30 2.96 8.64 2.25
CA TRP A 30 3.06 9.90 1.51
C TRP A 30 2.44 11.09 2.25
N TYR A 31 1.22 10.91 2.77
CA TYR A 31 0.40 12.00 3.31
C TYR A 31 0.06 11.85 4.79
N GLY A 32 0.49 10.74 5.40
CA GLY A 32 0.40 10.46 6.83
C GLY A 32 -0.08 9.04 7.13
N ASP A 33 0.27 8.58 8.32
CA ASP A 33 0.09 7.20 8.75
C ASP A 33 -1.32 6.90 9.30
N PHE A 34 -1.61 5.61 9.50
CA PHE A 34 -2.86 5.16 10.12
C PHE A 34 -3.02 5.67 11.56
N LYS A 35 -1.93 5.93 12.28
CA LYS A 35 -2.01 6.55 13.62
C LYS A 35 -2.66 7.93 13.56
N THR A 36 -2.40 8.69 12.50
CA THR A 36 -2.95 10.02 12.28
C THR A 36 -4.39 9.95 11.77
N PHE A 37 -4.67 9.11 10.76
CA PHE A 37 -5.97 9.13 10.06
C PHE A 37 -6.90 7.95 10.37
N GLY A 38 -6.45 6.92 11.08
CA GLY A 38 -7.21 5.69 11.33
C GLY A 38 -8.55 5.93 12.03
N ARG A 39 -8.62 6.94 12.92
CA ARG A 39 -9.89 7.35 13.56
C ARG A 39 -10.88 7.98 12.59
N VAL A 40 -10.40 8.63 11.53
CA VAL A 40 -11.29 9.18 10.48
C VAL A 40 -11.78 8.03 9.61
N LEU A 41 -10.88 7.14 9.17
CA LEU A 41 -11.23 5.97 8.37
C LEU A 41 -12.27 5.08 9.08
N SER A 42 -12.07 4.79 10.37
CA SER A 42 -12.96 3.91 11.13
C SER A 42 -14.36 4.48 11.39
N LYS A 43 -14.60 5.77 11.13
CA LYS A 43 -15.96 6.33 11.15
C LYS A 43 -16.80 5.93 9.95
N TYR A 44 -16.15 5.62 8.83
CA TYR A 44 -16.81 5.39 7.54
C TYR A 44 -16.68 3.95 7.06
N LEU A 45 -15.66 3.21 7.54
CA LEU A 45 -15.47 1.80 7.23
C LEU A 45 -16.17 0.90 8.25
N LYS A 46 -16.70 -0.22 7.77
CA LYS A 46 -17.20 -1.34 8.58
C LYS A 46 -16.27 -2.54 8.43
N SER A 47 -16.17 -3.36 9.47
CA SER A 47 -15.34 -4.58 9.44
C SER A 47 -15.73 -5.57 8.33
N THR A 48 -16.97 -5.48 7.84
CA THR A 48 -17.50 -6.31 6.75
C THR A 48 -17.29 -5.73 5.36
N ASP A 49 -16.77 -4.49 5.25
CA ASP A 49 -16.56 -3.87 3.95
C ASP A 49 -15.45 -4.59 3.18
N LYS A 50 -15.58 -4.59 1.86
CA LYS A 50 -14.52 -5.00 0.94
C LYS A 50 -13.72 -3.76 0.59
N ILE A 51 -12.45 -3.74 0.95
CA ILE A 51 -11.58 -2.57 0.83
C ILE A 51 -10.58 -2.84 -0.30
N LEU A 52 -10.47 -1.91 -1.25
CA LEU A 52 -9.41 -1.90 -2.25
C LEU A 52 -8.46 -0.74 -1.95
N GLN A 53 -7.20 -1.06 -1.62
CA GLN A 53 -6.12 -0.08 -1.49
C GLN A 53 -5.38 0.03 -2.83
N ILE A 54 -5.55 1.18 -3.50
CA ILE A 54 -4.94 1.47 -4.80
C ILE A 54 -3.59 2.16 -4.59
N GLY A 55 -2.56 1.73 -5.32
CA GLY A 55 -1.20 2.28 -5.19
C GLY A 55 -0.66 2.02 -3.79
N CYS A 56 -0.75 0.77 -3.34
CA CYS A 56 -0.46 0.43 -1.95
C CYS A 56 1.01 0.66 -1.58
N GLY A 57 1.92 0.57 -2.55
CA GLY A 57 3.35 0.67 -2.34
C GLY A 57 3.81 -0.15 -1.12
N SER A 58 4.70 0.44 -0.33
CA SER A 58 5.19 -0.11 0.93
C SER A 58 4.39 0.37 2.16
N SER A 59 3.19 0.93 1.98
CA SER A 59 2.36 1.43 3.08
C SER A 59 1.95 0.31 4.05
N GLU A 60 1.87 0.65 5.33
CA GLU A 60 1.35 -0.26 6.37
C GLU A 60 -0.18 -0.17 6.53
N LEU A 61 -0.87 0.62 5.71
CA LEU A 61 -2.30 0.84 5.86
C LEU A 61 -3.11 -0.47 5.82
N ALA A 62 -2.85 -1.37 4.87
CA ALA A 62 -3.53 -2.66 4.78
C ALA A 62 -3.30 -3.52 6.04
N SER A 63 -2.07 -3.59 6.53
CA SER A 63 -1.71 -4.39 7.70
C SER A 63 -2.30 -3.80 8.98
N GLN A 64 -2.32 -2.48 9.12
CA GLN A 64 -2.88 -1.78 10.28
C GLN A 64 -4.42 -1.78 10.28
N LEU A 65 -5.06 -1.71 9.12
CA LEU A 65 -6.49 -1.98 8.98
C LEU A 65 -6.79 -3.43 9.36
N TYR A 66 -5.99 -4.38 8.88
CA TYR A 66 -6.15 -5.78 9.29
C TYR A 66 -6.04 -5.93 10.81
N ASP A 67 -5.02 -5.37 11.43
CA ASP A 67 -4.84 -5.45 12.88
C ASP A 67 -5.99 -4.74 13.65
N SER A 68 -6.71 -3.83 12.99
CA SER A 68 -7.89 -3.12 13.51
C SER A 68 -9.24 -3.84 13.28
N GLY A 69 -9.24 -5.03 12.67
CA GLY A 69 -10.43 -5.89 12.53
C GLY A 69 -11.08 -5.93 11.14
N TYR A 70 -10.50 -5.26 10.15
CA TYR A 70 -10.92 -5.39 8.75
C TYR A 70 -10.29 -6.66 8.15
N ARG A 71 -11.05 -7.45 7.39
CA ARG A 71 -10.56 -8.77 6.93
C ARG A 71 -10.59 -8.97 5.42
N ILE A 72 -11.30 -8.14 4.68
CA ILE A 72 -11.41 -8.23 3.23
C ILE A 72 -10.73 -7.01 2.63
N ILE A 73 -9.41 -7.10 2.47
CA ILE A 73 -8.57 -6.01 1.97
C ILE A 73 -7.74 -6.54 0.81
N ASP A 74 -8.00 -5.98 -0.37
CA ASP A 74 -7.22 -6.19 -1.57
C ASP A 74 -6.33 -4.96 -1.79
N SER A 75 -5.06 -5.17 -2.10
CA SER A 75 -4.08 -4.11 -2.33
C SER A 75 -3.44 -4.30 -3.70
N ILE A 76 -3.36 -3.20 -4.46
CA ILE A 76 -2.76 -3.21 -5.79
C ILE A 76 -1.68 -2.15 -5.92
N ASP A 77 -0.66 -2.48 -6.69
CA ASP A 77 0.38 -1.57 -7.15
C ASP A 77 0.89 -2.02 -8.52
N THR A 78 1.48 -1.11 -9.29
CA THR A 78 2.08 -1.44 -10.58
C THR A 78 3.51 -1.99 -10.45
N ASP A 79 4.17 -1.79 -9.31
CA ASP A 79 5.50 -2.33 -9.06
C ASP A 79 5.43 -3.76 -8.50
N GLU A 80 5.99 -4.74 -9.22
CA GLU A 80 5.98 -6.14 -8.78
C GLU A 80 6.86 -6.38 -7.54
N GLY A 81 7.97 -5.65 -7.41
CA GLY A 81 8.92 -5.83 -6.31
C GLY A 81 8.28 -5.47 -4.96
N VAL A 82 7.57 -4.35 -4.90
CA VAL A 82 6.88 -3.93 -3.67
C VAL A 82 5.71 -4.85 -3.32
N ILE A 83 4.99 -5.38 -4.33
CA ILE A 83 3.92 -6.37 -4.11
C ILE A 83 4.48 -7.67 -3.52
N GLN A 84 5.60 -8.17 -4.05
CA GLN A 84 6.26 -9.36 -3.51
C GLN A 84 6.74 -9.14 -2.07
N LYS A 85 7.31 -7.97 -1.77
CA LYS A 85 7.72 -7.57 -0.42
C LYS A 85 6.53 -7.57 0.54
N GLN A 86 5.46 -6.87 0.20
CA GLN A 86 4.24 -6.79 1.02
C GLN A 86 3.61 -8.16 1.25
N THR A 87 3.57 -9.01 0.23
CA THR A 87 3.06 -10.37 0.34
C THR A 87 3.90 -11.18 1.33
N ALA A 88 5.22 -11.14 1.21
CA ALA A 88 6.13 -11.87 2.09
C ALA A 88 6.00 -11.42 3.56
N GLU A 89 5.96 -10.11 3.80
CA GLU A 89 5.87 -9.53 5.15
C GLU A 89 4.54 -9.87 5.85
N ASN A 90 3.46 -10.01 5.11
CA ASN A 90 2.12 -10.20 5.67
C ASN A 90 1.60 -11.64 5.64
N SER A 91 2.08 -12.50 4.73
CA SER A 91 1.53 -13.85 4.51
C SER A 91 1.44 -14.74 5.75
N SER A 92 2.36 -14.60 6.70
CA SER A 92 2.38 -15.43 7.92
C SER A 92 1.47 -14.95 9.04
N SER A 93 1.29 -13.63 9.17
CA SER A 93 0.57 -13.00 10.29
C SER A 93 -0.83 -12.51 9.90
N ARG A 94 -1.06 -12.26 8.61
CA ARG A 94 -2.27 -11.64 8.06
C ARG A 94 -2.69 -12.35 6.76
N PRO A 95 -3.04 -13.65 6.84
CA PRO A 95 -3.21 -14.50 5.66
C PRO A 95 -4.39 -14.12 4.75
N GLU A 96 -5.37 -13.34 5.24
CA GLU A 96 -6.48 -12.84 4.42
C GLU A 96 -6.12 -11.59 3.59
N LEU A 97 -4.96 -10.96 3.81
CA LEU A 97 -4.50 -9.84 2.97
C LEU A 97 -4.09 -10.35 1.59
N GLN A 98 -4.60 -9.69 0.56
CA GLN A 98 -4.24 -9.96 -0.82
C GLN A 98 -3.49 -8.78 -1.43
N PHE A 99 -2.35 -9.07 -2.05
CA PHE A 99 -1.55 -8.10 -2.78
C PHE A 99 -1.39 -8.59 -4.21
N SER A 100 -1.61 -7.72 -5.19
CA SER A 100 -1.47 -8.08 -6.61
C SER A 100 -0.85 -6.96 -7.44
N CYS A 101 0.00 -7.33 -8.39
CA CYS A 101 0.59 -6.40 -9.34
C CYS A 101 -0.47 -6.05 -10.40
N SER A 102 -1.03 -4.85 -10.33
CA SER A 102 -2.11 -4.39 -11.22
C SER A 102 -2.14 -2.87 -11.33
N SER A 103 -2.66 -2.38 -12.45
CA SER A 103 -2.87 -0.95 -12.68
C SER A 103 -4.29 -0.56 -12.30
N ALA A 104 -4.43 0.56 -11.59
CA ALA A 104 -5.73 1.16 -11.29
C ALA A 104 -6.55 1.51 -12.54
N ALA A 105 -5.90 1.72 -13.69
CA ALA A 105 -6.56 1.96 -14.97
C ALA A 105 -7.25 0.70 -15.55
N LYS A 106 -7.10 -0.47 -14.90
CA LYS A 106 -7.64 -1.77 -15.33
C LYS A 106 -8.58 -2.41 -14.28
N VAL A 107 -8.95 -1.66 -13.24
CA VAL A 107 -9.86 -2.12 -12.16
C VAL A 107 -11.31 -1.88 -12.54
#